data_AF-A0A1W9LMM5-F1
#
_entry.id   AF-A0A1W9LMM5-F1
#
_cell.length_a   1.000
_cell.length_b   1.000
_cell.length_c   1.000
_cell.angle_alpha   90.00
_cell.angle_beta   90.00
_cell.angle_gamma   90.00
#
_symmetry.space_group_name_H-M   'P 1'
#
loop_
_entity.id
_entity.type
_entity.pdbx_description
1 polymer ?
#
loop_
_entity_poly.entity_id
_entity_poly.type
_entity_poly.pdbx_seq_one_letter_code
_entity_poly.pdbx_strand_id
1 'polypeptide(L)'
;MTESVTVPRELLWEYKEAPNNMLWRLQRIADFFPACGTDRNTVRLLYKYRDKLKLEQGKYKLVGVYHEVWHEVWSEKTRERN
;
A
#
# COMPACT_ATOMS: atom_id res chain seq x y z
N MET A 1 16.56 7.57 3.06
CA MET A 1 15.81 7.27 1.81
C MET A 1 14.34 7.50 2.09
N THR A 2 13.79 8.64 1.68
CA THR A 2 12.37 8.96 1.79
C THR A 2 11.62 8.11 0.76
N GLU A 3 11.05 6.98 1.21
CA GLU A 3 10.12 6.18 0.39
C GLU A 3 8.88 7.07 0.12
N SER A 4 8.91 7.85 -0.95
CA SER A 4 7.83 8.78 -1.31
C SER A 4 6.68 8.00 -1.96
N VAL A 5 5.61 7.78 -1.21
CA VAL A 5 4.36 7.26 -1.77
C VAL A 5 3.58 8.43 -2.36
N THR A 6 3.34 8.37 -3.68
CA THR A 6 2.53 9.35 -4.39
C THR A 6 1.06 9.09 -4.05
N VAL A 7 0.45 9.99 -3.29
CA VAL A 7 -0.99 9.94 -3.02
C VAL A 7 -1.69 10.69 -4.15
N PRO A 8 -2.58 10.04 -4.94
CA PRO A 8 -3.34 10.73 -5.98
C PRO A 8 -4.10 11.91 -5.40
N ARG A 9 -4.14 13.02 -6.14
CA ARG A 9 -4.81 14.27 -5.70
C ARG A 9 -6.29 14.07 -5.43
N GLU A 10 -6.90 13.08 -6.08
CA GLU A 10 -8.29 12.67 -5.86
C GLU A 10 -8.56 12.19 -4.42
N LEU A 11 -7.54 11.66 -3.74
CA LEU A 11 -7.62 11.26 -2.32
C LEU A 11 -7.42 12.43 -1.35
N LEU A 12 -7.05 13.62 -1.85
CA LEU A 12 -6.83 14.84 -1.08
C LEU A 12 -8.11 15.70 -1.00
N TRP A 13 -9.27 15.07 -0.85
CA TRP A 13 -10.60 15.70 -0.89
C TRP A 13 -10.69 17.04 -0.14
N GLU A 14 -10.08 17.16 1.04
CA GLU A 14 -10.07 18.40 1.84
C GLU A 14 -8.67 18.98 2.13
N TYR A 15 -7.60 18.34 1.67
CA TYR A 15 -6.22 18.78 1.96
C TYR A 15 -5.59 19.44 0.75
N LYS A 16 -5.23 20.73 0.85
CA LYS A 16 -4.47 21.43 -0.21
C LYS A 16 -3.12 20.78 -0.50
N GLU A 17 -2.47 20.19 0.51
CA GLU A 17 -1.22 19.44 0.38
C GLU A 17 -1.25 18.19 1.26
N ALA A 18 -0.76 17.06 0.74
CA ALA A 18 -0.60 15.85 1.53
C ALA A 18 0.49 16.09 2.59
N PRO A 19 0.17 16.06 3.90
CA PRO A 19 1.19 16.20 4.92
C PRO A 19 2.32 15.21 4.64
N ASN A 20 3.57 15.63 4.86
CA ASN A 20 4.77 14.84 4.54
C ASN A 20 4.97 13.67 5.53
N ASN A 21 3.90 13.24 6.20
CA ASN A 21 3.87 12.15 7.14
C ASN A 21 3.46 10.87 6.41
N MET A 22 4.42 9.94 6.32
CA MET A 22 4.28 8.66 5.63
C MET A 22 3.08 7.84 6.14
N LEU A 23 2.86 7.77 7.46
CA LEU A 23 1.75 7.00 8.03
C LEU A 23 0.39 7.56 7.62
N TRP A 24 0.28 8.88 7.50
CA TRP A 24 -0.96 9.53 7.05
C TRP A 24 -1.25 9.19 5.59
N ARG A 25 -0.23 9.23 4.74
CA ARG A 25 -0.34 8.87 3.32
C ARG A 25 -0.75 7.41 3.14
N LEU A 26 -0.14 6.51 3.91
CA LEU A 26 -0.48 5.10 3.91
C LEU A 26 -1.89 4.85 4.45
N GLN A 27 -2.31 5.57 5.50
CA GLN A 27 -3.68 5.46 6.01
C GLN A 27 -4.70 5.86 4.95
N ARG A 28 -4.47 6.98 4.24
CA ARG A 28 -5.35 7.39 3.14
C ARG A 28 -5.44 6.35 2.05
N ILE A 29 -4.31 5.81 1.62
CA ILE A 29 -4.33 4.76 0.60
C ILE A 29 -5.07 3.52 1.11
N ALA A 30 -4.84 3.14 2.37
CA ALA A 30 -5.51 2.01 2.97
C ALA A 30 -7.02 2.23 3.14
N ASP A 31 -7.46 3.46 3.40
CA ASP A 31 -8.88 3.83 3.46
C ASP A 31 -9.58 3.52 2.12
N PHE A 32 -8.88 3.67 0.99
CA PHE A 32 -9.38 3.41 -0.36
C PHE A 32 -8.90 2.08 -0.97
N PHE A 33 -8.24 1.23 -0.19
CA PHE A 33 -7.82 -0.08 -0.65
C PHE A 33 -9.05 -1.01 -0.83
N PRO A 34 -9.14 -1.79 -1.93
CA PRO A 34 -8.16 -2.02 -3.00
C PRO A 34 -8.28 -1.11 -4.23
N ALA A 35 -9.20 -0.14 -4.23
CA ALA A 35 -9.39 0.76 -5.39
C ALA A 35 -8.16 1.65 -5.66
N CYS A 36 -7.32 1.90 -4.65
CA CYS A 36 -6.03 2.59 -4.77
C CYS A 36 -4.93 1.84 -3.99
N GLY A 37 -3.70 1.87 -4.51
CA GLY A 37 -2.51 1.37 -3.80
C GLY A 37 -2.28 -0.14 -3.89
N THR A 38 -2.77 -0.79 -4.94
CA THR A 38 -2.48 -2.20 -5.27
C THR A 38 -1.09 -2.42 -5.84
N ASP A 39 -0.34 -1.35 -6.11
CA ASP A 39 1.05 -1.41 -6.55
C ASP A 39 1.92 -2.15 -5.56
N ARG A 40 2.86 -2.95 -6.07
CA ARG A 40 3.79 -3.76 -5.26
C ARG A 40 4.44 -2.98 -4.12
N ASN A 41 5.00 -1.81 -4.41
CA ASN A 41 5.70 -1.00 -3.40
C ASN A 41 4.73 -0.49 -2.33
N THR A 42 3.54 -0.09 -2.74
CA THR A 42 2.49 0.40 -1.85
C THR A 42 1.95 -0.72 -0.97
N VAL A 43 1.64 -1.89 -1.53
CA VAL A 43 1.22 -3.09 -0.77
C VAL A 43 2.30 -3.51 0.22
N ARG A 44 3.59 -3.49 -0.17
CA ARG A 44 4.70 -3.78 0.74
C ARG A 44 4.73 -2.81 1.93
N LEU A 45 4.54 -1.52 1.67
CA LEU A 45 4.52 -0.50 2.72
C LEU A 45 3.28 -0.61 3.59
N LEU A 46 2.11 -0.82 3.00
CA LEU A 46 0.87 -1.08 3.72
C LEU A 46 1.02 -2.29 4.63
N TYR A 47 1.60 -3.39 4.14
CA TYR A 47 1.85 -4.59 4.94
C TYR A 47 2.84 -4.31 6.08
N LYS A 48 3.95 -3.63 5.80
CA LYS A 48 4.97 -3.27 6.81
C LYS A 48 4.41 -2.40 7.94
N TYR A 49 3.45 -1.51 7.63
CA TYR A 49 2.85 -0.59 8.58
C TYR A 49 1.44 -0.97 9.02
N ARG A 50 0.90 -2.12 8.58
CA ARG A 50 -0.51 -2.50 8.79
C ARG A 50 -0.93 -2.49 10.25
N ASP A 51 -0.02 -2.86 11.17
CA ASP A 51 -0.29 -2.89 12.62
C ASP A 51 -0.27 -1.49 13.26
N LYS A 52 0.32 -0.50 12.57
CA LYS A 52 0.30 0.93 12.96
C LYS A 52 -0.82 1.70 12.27
N LEU A 53 -1.42 1.14 11.23
CA LEU A 53 -2.55 1.71 10.51
C LEU A 53 -3.85 1.28 11.18
N LYS A 54 -4.84 2.17 11.21
CA LYS A 54 -6.19 1.85 11.69
C LYS A 54 -6.95 1.18 10.55
N LEU A 55 -6.63 -0.08 10.27
CA LEU A 55 -7.28 -0.86 9.22
C LEU A 55 -8.48 -1.61 9.78
N GLU A 56 -9.58 -1.62 9.03
CA GLU A 56 -10.66 -2.56 9.29
C GLU A 56 -10.19 -3.99 9.01
N GLN A 57 -10.76 -4.95 9.74
CA GLN A 57 -10.32 -6.35 9.72
C GLN A 57 -10.35 -6.96 8.31
N GLY A 58 -11.32 -6.55 7.47
CA GLY A 58 -11.40 -6.95 6.06
C GLY A 58 -10.21 -6.45 5.25
N LYS A 59 -9.89 -5.14 5.36
CA LYS A 59 -8.77 -4.51 4.65
C LYS A 59 -7.42 -5.04 5.14
N TYR A 60 -7.29 -5.30 6.43
CA TYR A 60 -6.09 -5.92 7.02
C TYR A 60 -5.76 -7.26 6.36
N LYS A 61 -6.77 -8.14 6.21
CA LYS A 61 -6.61 -9.44 5.55
C LYS A 61 -6.28 -9.28 4.06
N LEU A 62 -7.00 -8.37 3.39
CA LEU A 62 -6.82 -8.05 1.97
C LEU A 62 -5.39 -7.61 1.64
N VAL A 63 -4.79 -6.72 2.43
CA VAL A 63 -3.39 -6.31 2.26
C VAL A 63 -2.43 -7.50 2.40
N GLY A 64 -2.72 -8.44 3.30
CA GLY A 64 -1.96 -9.69 3.44
C GLY A 64 -2.01 -10.56 2.18
N VAL A 65 -3.20 -10.79 1.64
CA VAL A 65 -3.41 -11.58 0.41
C VAL A 65 -2.66 -10.96 -0.77
N TYR A 66 -2.80 -9.64 -0.98
CA TYR A 66 -2.08 -8.96 -2.06
C TYR A 66 -0.55 -9.04 -1.88
N HIS A 67 -0.06 -8.94 -0.64
CA HIS A 67 1.37 -9.08 -0.38
C HIS A 67 1.89 -10.47 -0.74
N GLU A 68 1.14 -11.52 -0.40
CA GLU A 68 1.47 -12.91 -0.73
C GLU A 68 1.48 -13.15 -2.25
N VAL A 69 0.43 -12.71 -2.96
CA VAL A 69 0.34 -12.78 -4.42
C VAL A 69 1.54 -12.08 -5.08
N TRP A 70 1.90 -10.88 -4.61
CA TRP A 70 3.06 -10.17 -5.15
C TRP A 70 4.41 -10.83 -4.84
N HIS A 71 4.50 -11.57 -3.74
CA HIS A 71 5.69 -12.33 -3.38
C HIS A 71 5.82 -13.60 -4.23
N GLU A 72 4.72 -14.31 -4.47
CA GLU A 72 4.65 -15.53 -5.27
C GLU A 72 4.99 -15.27 -6.75
N VAL A 73 4.39 -14.24 -7.35
CA VAL A 73 4.69 -13.79 -8.73
C VAL A 73 6.19 -13.49 -8.92
N TRP A 74 6.89 -13.08 -7.86
CA TRP A 74 8.33 -12.83 -7.92
C TRP A 74 9.15 -14.12 -7.94
N SER A 75 8.71 -15.15 -7.22
CA SER A 75 9.35 -16.48 -7.26
C SER A 75 9.22 -17.14 -8.62
N GLU A 76 8.10 -16.96 -9.32
CA GLU A 76 7.89 -17.49 -10.67
C GLU A 76 8.71 -16.74 -11.72
N LYS A 77 8.69 -15.40 -11.71
CA LYS A 77 9.47 -14.59 -12.68
C LYS A 77 10.98 -14.78 -12.58
N THR A 78 11.49 -15.12 -11.40
CA THR A 78 12.93 -15.39 -11.21
C THR A 78 13.31 -16.76 -11.77
N ARG A 79 12.33 -17.67 -11.92
CA ARG A 79 12.51 -19.04 -12.41
C ARG A 79 12.45 -19.14 -13.94
N GLU A 80 11.68 -18.27 -14.58
CA GLU A 80 11.56 -18.19 -16.05
C GLU A 80 12.76 -17.50 -16.74
N ARG A 81 13.70 -16.97 -15.96
CA ARG A 81 14.88 -16.22 -16.44
C ARG A 81 16.20 -16.96 -16.23
N ASN A 82 16.16 -18.28 -15.97
CA ASN A 82 17.33 -19.13 -15.73
C ASN A 82 17.30 -20.37 -16.63
#